data_AF-A0A4S4LZG8-F1
#
_entry.id   AF-A0A4S4LZG8-F1
#
_cell.length_a   1.000
_cell.length_b   1.000
_cell.length_c   1.000
_cell.angle_alpha   90.00
_cell.angle_beta   90.00
_cell.angle_gamma   90.00
#
_symmetry.space_group_name_H-M   'P 1'
#
loop_
_entity.id
_entity.type
_entity.pdbx_description
1 polymer ?
#
loop_
_entity_poly.entity_id
_entity_poly.type
_entity_poly.pdbx_seq_one_letter_code
_entity_poly.pdbx_strand_id
1 'polypeptide(L)'
;MQQQIFILDIVALGEFSSIHAIETIRTFLNRQDIIKIVWDGRMDSIECRYTLHARLRSVLDLQVAEVLSRESILQQGERQRLERLVRGQFGYSIVRKNRGLLKGLNLVLGLQACLDEQGIVGFPKDPEVVELHRQNRSQIWMDRPLPASLLQYAANDIYMISQLFQRFRRNGTLPRAKADRDCLIKQSENYILRCGLPGRVDKNNSFRPRSVLMVHALRERHAPISTVKLAALSFPLNVSIHPAAPQG
;
A
#
# COMPACT_ATOMS: atom_id res chain seq x y z
N MET A 1 -5.82 11.46 -26.05
CA MET A 1 -5.52 12.35 -24.90
C MET A 1 -4.06 12.12 -24.51
N GLN A 2 -3.28 13.18 -24.40
CA GLN A 2 -1.90 13.11 -23.92
C GLN A 2 -1.91 12.95 -22.39
N GLN A 3 -1.15 11.99 -21.86
CA GLN A 3 -0.97 11.82 -20.42
C GLN A 3 0.21 12.69 -19.96
N GLN A 4 0.06 13.35 -18.81
CA GLN A 4 1.09 14.20 -18.22
C GLN A 4 1.31 13.79 -16.77
N ILE A 5 2.56 13.85 -16.32
CA ILE A 5 2.96 13.60 -14.93
C ILE A 5 3.41 14.94 -14.34
N PHE A 6 2.86 15.28 -13.18
CA PHE A 6 3.22 16.48 -12.43
C PHE A 6 3.89 16.07 -11.13
N ILE A 7 5.05 16.65 -10.85
CA ILE A 7 5.74 16.53 -9.56
C ILE A 7 5.60 17.87 -8.85
N LEU A 8 5.05 17.84 -7.64
CA LEU A 8 4.78 19.03 -6.83
C LEU A 8 5.74 19.05 -5.64
N ASP A 9 6.53 20.12 -5.53
CA ASP A 9 7.40 20.35 -4.38
C ASP A 9 6.60 20.91 -3.20
N ILE A 10 6.03 20.02 -2.39
CA ILE A 10 5.19 20.39 -1.24
C ILE A 10 5.97 21.18 -0.18
N VAL A 11 7.28 20.94 -0.05
CA VAL A 11 8.13 21.66 0.92
C VAL A 11 8.26 23.13 0.52
N ALA A 12 8.64 23.38 -0.73
CA ALA A 12 8.74 24.75 -1.25
C ALA A 12 7.38 25.47 -1.20
N LEU A 13 6.28 24.79 -1.56
CA LEU A 13 4.94 25.39 -1.48
C LEU A 13 4.53 25.79 -0.06
N GLY A 14 4.98 25.03 0.95
CA GLY A 14 4.75 25.35 2.36
C GLY A 14 5.59 26.52 2.86
N GLU A 15 6.88 26.56 2.52
CA GLU A 15 7.80 27.62 2.96
C GLU A 15 7.49 28.97 2.35
N PHE A 16 7.22 29.02 1.04
CA PHE A 16 6.94 30.27 0.34
C PHE A 16 5.49 30.77 0.50
N SER A 17 4.73 30.19 1.45
CA SER A 17 3.40 30.64 1.83
C SER A 17 2.43 30.80 0.65
N SER A 18 2.51 29.92 -0.36
CA SER A 18 1.52 29.90 -1.43
C SER A 18 0.25 29.23 -0.94
N ILE A 19 -0.44 29.92 -0.03
CA ILE A 19 -1.65 29.44 0.65
C ILE A 19 -2.71 29.05 -0.37
N HIS A 20 -2.78 29.76 -1.49
CA HIS A 20 -3.66 29.44 -2.62
C HIS A 20 -3.29 28.12 -3.29
N ALA A 21 -2.02 27.81 -3.50
CA ALA A 21 -1.60 26.54 -4.11
C ALA A 21 -1.90 25.36 -3.17
N ILE A 22 -1.56 25.49 -1.87
CA ILE A 22 -1.87 24.46 -0.87
C ILE A 22 -3.38 24.25 -0.74
N GLU A 23 -4.17 25.33 -0.72
CA GLU A 23 -5.64 25.23 -0.67
C GLU A 23 -6.22 24.61 -1.94
N THR A 24 -5.64 24.90 -3.10
CA THR A 24 -6.03 24.28 -4.38
C THR A 24 -5.78 22.77 -4.35
N ILE A 25 -4.59 22.35 -3.89
CA ILE A 25 -4.25 20.91 -3.74
C ILE A 25 -5.20 20.26 -2.72
N ARG A 26 -5.40 20.89 -1.56
CA ARG A 26 -6.33 20.39 -0.52
C ARG A 26 -7.74 20.22 -1.07
N THR A 27 -8.26 21.23 -1.76
CA THR A 27 -9.58 21.21 -2.41
C THR A 27 -9.66 20.07 -3.41
N PHE A 28 -8.66 19.91 -4.28
CA PHE A 28 -8.58 18.81 -5.24
C PHE A 28 -8.59 17.43 -4.56
N LEU A 29 -7.78 17.23 -3.52
CA LEU A 29 -7.71 15.95 -2.80
C LEU A 29 -9.04 15.60 -2.10
N ASN A 30 -9.81 16.61 -1.67
CA ASN A 30 -11.12 16.43 -1.03
C ASN A 30 -12.27 16.14 -1.99
N ARG A 31 -12.13 16.41 -3.30
CA ARG A 31 -13.19 16.22 -4.31
C ARG A 31 -13.66 14.77 -4.41
N GLN A 32 -14.96 14.53 -4.44
CA GLN A 32 -15.51 13.17 -4.54
C GLN A 32 -15.83 12.75 -5.98
N ASP A 33 -15.99 13.73 -6.86
CA ASP A 33 -16.31 13.56 -8.27
C ASP A 33 -15.10 13.11 -9.12
N ILE A 34 -13.89 13.22 -8.57
CA ILE A 34 -12.65 12.69 -9.17
C ILE A 34 -12.18 11.49 -8.36
N ILE A 35 -12.02 10.35 -9.04
CA ILE A 35 -11.42 9.14 -8.45
C ILE A 35 -9.90 9.28 -8.46
N LYS A 36 -9.28 9.16 -7.28
CA LYS A 36 -7.81 9.11 -7.13
C LYS A 36 -7.36 7.67 -7.14
N ILE A 37 -6.52 7.32 -8.11
CA ILE A 37 -5.91 6.00 -8.20
C ILE A 37 -4.62 5.99 -7.37
N VAL A 38 -4.49 5.04 -6.46
CA VAL A 38 -3.29 4.87 -5.63
C VAL A 38 -2.86 3.40 -5.59
N TRP A 39 -1.63 3.15 -5.16
CA TRP A 39 -1.16 1.83 -4.75
C TRP A 39 -0.73 1.90 -3.30
N ASP A 40 -1.43 1.20 -2.40
CA ASP A 40 -1.14 1.22 -0.97
C ASP A 40 -1.18 2.65 -0.38
N GLY A 41 -2.32 3.33 -0.53
CA GLY A 41 -2.49 4.74 -0.16
C GLY A 41 -2.58 5.02 1.34
N ARG A 42 -2.23 4.05 2.20
CA ARG A 42 -2.33 4.16 3.66
C ARG A 42 -1.47 5.28 4.21
N MET A 43 -0.21 5.33 3.79
CA MET A 43 0.73 6.38 4.21
C MET A 43 0.40 7.71 3.56
N ASP A 44 0.02 7.71 2.28
CA ASP A 44 -0.38 8.92 1.55
C ASP A 44 -1.57 9.61 2.24
N SER A 45 -2.56 8.84 2.70
CA SER A 45 -3.71 9.36 3.44
C SER A 45 -3.31 9.99 4.77
N ILE A 46 -2.34 9.42 5.48
CA ILE A 46 -1.79 10.00 6.73
C ILE A 46 -1.10 11.33 6.41
N GLU A 47 -0.17 11.34 5.45
CA GLU A 47 0.60 12.53 5.11
C GLU A 47 -0.30 13.65 4.55
N CYS A 48 -1.29 13.33 3.71
CA CYS A 48 -2.30 14.31 3.24
C CYS A 48 -3.05 14.95 4.40
N ARG A 49 -3.40 14.17 5.43
CA ARG A 49 -4.16 14.66 6.58
C ARG A 49 -3.32 15.56 7.48
N TYR A 50 -2.09 15.17 7.77
CA TYR A 50 -1.25 15.90 8.72
C TYR A 50 -0.51 17.07 8.08
N THR A 51 -0.05 16.93 6.84
CA THR A 51 0.75 17.94 6.14
C THR A 51 -0.11 18.92 5.36
N LEU A 52 -1.15 18.44 4.67
CA LEU A 52 -1.99 19.27 3.80
C LEU A 52 -3.35 19.62 4.42
N HIS A 53 -3.67 19.08 5.60
CA HIS A 53 -5.02 19.14 6.19
C HIS A 53 -6.14 18.69 5.23
N ALA A 54 -5.81 17.76 4.33
CA ALA A 54 -6.70 17.23 3.33
C ALA A 54 -7.18 15.82 3.73
N ARG A 55 -8.43 15.49 3.38
CA ARG A 55 -8.94 14.12 3.46
C ARG A 55 -8.87 13.54 2.05
N LEU A 56 -8.07 12.51 1.85
CA LEU A 56 -8.03 11.81 0.58
C LEU A 56 -9.36 11.06 0.38
N ARG A 57 -10.21 11.59 -0.52
CA ARG A 57 -11.56 11.06 -0.81
C ARG A 57 -11.64 10.45 -2.21
N SER A 58 -12.63 9.59 -2.43
CA SER A 58 -12.89 8.92 -3.71
C SER A 58 -11.63 8.21 -4.21
N VAL A 59 -11.09 7.32 -3.37
CA VAL A 59 -9.84 6.61 -3.64
C VAL A 59 -10.14 5.23 -4.19
N LEU A 60 -9.44 4.85 -5.25
CA LEU A 60 -9.37 3.48 -5.73
C LEU A 60 -7.93 2.98 -5.49
N ASP A 61 -7.77 2.10 -4.50
CA ASP A 61 -6.49 1.49 -4.17
C ASP A 61 -6.31 0.21 -4.97
N LEU A 62 -5.32 0.19 -5.87
CA LEU A 62 -5.07 -0.94 -6.75
C LEU A 62 -4.55 -2.16 -5.98
N GLN A 63 -3.89 -2.00 -4.83
CA GLN A 63 -3.48 -3.14 -4.00
C GLN A 63 -4.71 -3.84 -3.40
N VAL A 64 -5.72 -3.07 -3.01
CA VAL A 64 -7.02 -3.61 -2.56
C VAL A 64 -7.74 -4.31 -3.70
N ALA A 65 -7.78 -3.70 -4.88
CA ALA A 65 -8.39 -4.29 -6.07
C ALA A 65 -7.73 -5.64 -6.44
N GLU A 66 -6.40 -5.71 -6.39
CA GLU A 66 -5.64 -6.91 -6.65
C GLU A 66 -6.06 -8.05 -5.70
N VAL A 67 -6.03 -7.81 -4.38
CA VAL A 67 -6.40 -8.82 -3.38
C VAL A 67 -7.83 -9.31 -3.54
N LEU A 68 -8.78 -8.39 -3.76
CA LEU A 68 -10.19 -8.73 -3.88
C LEU A 68 -10.50 -9.51 -5.18
N SER A 69 -9.72 -9.29 -6.23
CA SER A 69 -9.89 -9.99 -7.50
C SER A 69 -9.37 -11.43 -7.50
N ARG A 70 -8.54 -11.82 -6.53
CA ARG A 70 -7.87 -13.14 -6.58
C ARG A 70 -8.86 -14.30 -6.55
N GLU A 71 -9.90 -14.21 -5.73
CA GLU A 71 -10.92 -15.27 -5.62
C GLU A 71 -11.80 -15.32 -6.87
N SER A 72 -12.27 -14.16 -7.37
CA SER A 72 -13.24 -14.10 -8.46
C SER A 72 -12.61 -14.21 -9.85
N ILE A 73 -11.41 -13.68 -10.06
CA ILE A 73 -10.74 -13.63 -11.37
C ILE A 73 -9.67 -14.71 -11.49
N LEU A 74 -8.82 -14.86 -10.48
CA LEU A 74 -7.73 -15.86 -10.49
C LEU A 74 -8.17 -17.22 -9.96
N GLN A 75 -9.43 -17.35 -9.53
CA GLN A 75 -10.01 -18.57 -8.92
C GLN A 75 -9.13 -19.09 -7.78
N GLN A 76 -8.52 -18.16 -7.03
CA GLN A 76 -7.64 -18.49 -5.94
C GLN A 76 -8.46 -19.06 -4.77
N GLY A 77 -8.23 -20.33 -4.46
CA GLY A 77 -8.78 -20.99 -3.28
C GLY A 77 -7.89 -20.83 -2.04
N GLU A 78 -8.39 -21.40 -0.94
CA GLU A 78 -7.76 -21.32 0.37
C GLU A 78 -6.31 -21.84 0.39
N ARG A 79 -6.02 -22.91 -0.36
CA ARG A 79 -4.66 -23.48 -0.45
C ARG A 79 -3.66 -22.46 -0.98
N GLN A 80 -3.96 -21.83 -2.11
CA GLN A 80 -3.07 -20.85 -2.73
C GLN A 80 -2.95 -19.59 -1.84
N ARG A 81 -4.01 -19.19 -1.14
CA ARG A 81 -3.95 -18.09 -0.17
C ARG A 81 -2.96 -18.39 0.96
N LEU A 82 -3.04 -19.58 1.54
CA LEU A 82 -2.12 -20.03 2.59
C LEU A 82 -0.68 -20.15 2.07
N GLU A 83 -0.48 -20.63 0.84
CA GLU A 83 0.85 -20.71 0.21
C GLU A 83 1.50 -19.33 0.06
N ARG A 84 0.74 -18.29 -0.31
CA ARG A 84 1.24 -16.90 -0.32
C ARG A 84 1.68 -16.45 1.08
N LEU A 85 0.89 -16.76 2.13
CA LEU A 85 1.26 -16.44 3.51
C LEU A 85 2.52 -17.18 3.98
N VAL A 86 2.68 -18.45 3.58
CA VAL A 86 3.88 -19.25 3.87
C VAL A 86 5.11 -18.63 3.23
N ARG A 87 5.06 -18.35 1.93
CA ARG A 87 6.22 -17.86 1.15
C ARG A 87 6.55 -16.40 1.44
N GLY A 88 5.53 -15.59 1.73
CA GLY A 88 5.68 -14.14 1.82
C GLY A 88 5.98 -13.60 3.21
N GLN A 89 5.50 -14.23 4.29
CA GLN A 89 5.56 -13.60 5.62
C GLN A 89 5.83 -14.57 6.78
N PHE A 90 5.14 -15.71 6.87
CA PHE A 90 5.05 -16.48 8.11
C PHE A 90 5.81 -17.82 8.10
N GLY A 91 6.15 -18.36 6.94
CA GLY A 91 6.74 -19.70 6.84
C GLY A 91 5.75 -20.83 7.14
N TYR A 92 6.15 -22.06 6.77
CA TYR A 92 5.24 -23.22 6.76
C TYR A 92 4.72 -23.59 8.15
N SER A 93 5.62 -23.65 9.14
CA SER A 93 5.29 -24.11 10.50
C SER A 93 4.25 -23.21 11.19
N ILE A 94 4.42 -21.88 11.08
CA ILE A 94 3.50 -20.91 11.68
C ILE A 94 2.12 -21.01 11.02
N VAL A 95 2.07 -21.02 9.68
CA VAL A 95 0.79 -21.10 8.96
C VAL A 95 0.05 -22.39 9.28
N ARG A 96 0.76 -23.53 9.33
CA ARG A 96 0.14 -24.83 9.65
C ARG A 96 -0.47 -24.85 11.05
N LYS A 97 0.26 -24.36 12.06
CA LYS A 97 -0.20 -24.36 13.46
C LYS A 97 -1.34 -23.37 13.71
N ASN A 98 -1.42 -22.29 12.92
CA ASN A 98 -2.33 -21.17 13.17
C ASN A 98 -3.40 -20.96 12.07
N ARG A 99 -3.73 -22.00 11.29
CA ARG A 99 -4.68 -21.88 10.15
C ARG A 99 -5.99 -21.17 10.49
N GLY A 100 -6.59 -21.51 11.64
CA GLY A 100 -7.85 -20.90 12.09
C GLY A 100 -7.72 -19.40 12.37
N LEU A 101 -6.61 -18.96 12.96
CA LEU A 101 -6.32 -17.55 13.25
C LEU A 101 -6.01 -16.75 11.99
N LEU A 102 -5.46 -17.40 10.96
CA LEU A 102 -5.11 -16.77 9.69
C LEU A 102 -6.26 -16.80 8.68
N LYS A 103 -7.46 -17.26 9.05
CA LYS A 103 -8.63 -17.31 8.16
C LYS A 103 -8.99 -15.89 7.68
N GLY A 104 -9.09 -15.72 6.36
CA GLY A 104 -9.43 -14.43 5.74
C GLY A 104 -8.28 -13.41 5.69
N LEU A 105 -7.10 -13.73 6.23
CA LEU A 105 -5.90 -12.90 6.12
C LEU A 105 -5.26 -13.09 4.74
N ASN A 106 -5.02 -12.01 4.01
CA ASN A 106 -4.41 -12.06 2.69
C ASN A 106 -3.06 -11.37 2.73
N LEU A 107 -2.07 -11.94 2.06
CA LEU A 107 -0.82 -11.23 1.79
C LEU A 107 -1.08 -10.14 0.74
N VAL A 108 -0.62 -8.92 0.97
CA VAL A 108 -0.60 -7.86 -0.06
C VAL A 108 0.74 -7.85 -0.78
N LEU A 109 0.74 -7.50 -2.06
CA LEU A 109 1.96 -7.38 -2.85
C LEU A 109 2.51 -5.95 -2.81
N GLY A 110 3.82 -5.80 -2.90
CA GLY A 110 4.43 -4.52 -3.28
C GLY A 110 4.16 -4.21 -4.75
N LEU A 111 4.30 -2.93 -5.14
CA LEU A 111 4.03 -2.46 -6.50
C LEU A 111 4.80 -3.27 -7.56
N GLN A 112 6.12 -3.41 -7.38
CA GLN A 112 6.96 -4.18 -8.30
C GLN A 112 6.54 -5.64 -8.39
N ALA A 113 6.31 -6.31 -7.24
CA ALA A 113 5.90 -7.71 -7.24
C ALA A 113 4.57 -7.92 -7.98
N CYS A 114 3.66 -6.95 -7.90
CA CYS A 114 2.43 -7.00 -8.68
C CYS A 114 2.69 -6.83 -10.18
N LEU A 115 3.54 -5.88 -10.60
CA LEU A 115 3.93 -5.74 -12.01
C LEU A 115 4.49 -7.05 -12.57
N ASP A 116 5.40 -7.67 -11.82
CA ASP A 116 6.04 -8.94 -12.19
C ASP A 116 4.99 -10.06 -12.33
N GLU A 117 4.07 -10.19 -11.37
CA GLU A 117 2.95 -11.16 -11.44
C GLU A 117 1.99 -10.88 -12.60
N GLN A 118 1.87 -9.62 -13.04
CA GLN A 118 1.06 -9.24 -14.20
C GLN A 118 1.82 -9.32 -15.54
N GLY A 119 3.07 -9.80 -15.53
CA GLY A 119 3.95 -9.87 -16.70
C GLY A 119 4.21 -8.50 -17.32
N ILE A 120 4.23 -7.44 -16.51
CA ILE A 120 4.53 -6.08 -16.96
C ILE A 120 6.01 -5.83 -16.69
N VAL A 121 6.80 -5.79 -17.77
CA VAL A 121 8.25 -5.60 -17.75
C VAL A 121 8.63 -4.16 -18.14
N GLY A 122 9.89 -3.80 -17.97
CA GLY A 122 10.43 -2.49 -18.38
C GLY A 122 10.56 -1.46 -17.25
N PHE A 123 10.44 -1.90 -16.00
CA PHE A 123 10.59 -1.06 -14.81
C PHE A 123 11.74 -1.57 -13.93
N PRO A 124 13.00 -1.49 -14.38
CA PRO A 124 14.11 -1.84 -13.52
C PRO A 124 14.13 -0.89 -12.32
N LYS A 125 14.40 -1.45 -11.13
CA LYS A 125 14.66 -0.61 -9.97
C LYS A 125 16.01 0.08 -10.18
N ASP A 126 16.04 1.40 -10.00
CA ASP A 126 17.29 2.14 -9.96
C ASP A 126 18.14 1.65 -8.77
N PRO A 127 19.32 1.07 -9.01
CA PRO A 127 20.18 0.54 -7.95
C PRO A 127 20.52 1.60 -6.89
N GLU A 128 20.69 2.86 -7.28
CA GLU A 128 21.00 3.95 -6.35
C GLU A 128 19.82 4.23 -5.42
N VAL A 129 18.59 4.22 -5.94
CA VAL A 129 17.39 4.43 -5.12
C VAL A 129 17.09 3.22 -4.23
N VAL A 130 17.36 2.00 -4.71
CA VAL A 130 17.27 0.78 -3.88
C VAL A 130 18.24 0.86 -2.71
N GLU A 131 19.48 1.26 -2.97
CA GLU A 131 20.49 1.45 -1.93
C GLU A 131 20.10 2.57 -0.97
N LEU A 132 19.51 3.66 -1.47
CA LEU A 132 19.02 4.76 -0.66
C LEU A 132 17.92 4.34 0.32
N HIS A 133 16.96 3.53 -0.15
CA HIS A 133 15.94 2.92 0.71
C HIS A 133 16.56 1.97 1.72
N ARG A 134 17.55 1.17 1.32
CA ARG A 134 18.27 0.24 2.20
C ARG A 134 18.98 0.98 3.35
N GLN A 135 19.52 2.16 3.07
CA GLN A 135 20.21 3.00 4.04
C GLN A 135 19.26 3.88 4.89
N ASN A 136 17.93 3.78 4.71
CA ASN A 136 16.93 4.64 5.38
C ASN A 136 17.20 6.15 5.19
N ARG A 137 17.81 6.55 4.07
CA ARG A 137 18.17 7.96 3.82
C ARG A 137 17.00 8.75 3.23
N SER A 138 15.80 8.57 3.78
CA SER A 138 14.58 9.28 3.33
C SER A 138 14.69 10.80 3.44
N GLN A 139 15.66 11.32 4.20
CA GLN A 139 15.93 12.75 4.32
C GLN A 139 16.31 13.42 2.99
N ILE A 140 16.84 12.66 2.01
CA ILE A 140 17.22 13.21 0.70
C ILE A 140 16.06 13.89 -0.03
N TRP A 141 14.80 13.49 0.26
CA TRP A 141 13.61 14.11 -0.31
C TRP A 141 13.41 15.56 0.15
N MET A 142 14.16 16.00 1.16
CA MET A 142 14.16 17.38 1.67
C MET A 142 15.27 18.24 1.05
N ASP A 143 16.26 17.64 0.38
CA ASP A 143 17.37 18.39 -0.22
C ASP A 143 16.91 19.16 -1.46
N ARG A 144 17.43 20.38 -1.65
CA ARG A 144 17.09 21.25 -2.79
C ARG A 144 18.34 21.79 -3.48
N PRO A 145 18.41 21.78 -4.83
CA PRO A 145 17.41 21.22 -5.76
C PRO A 145 17.30 19.69 -5.65
N LEU A 146 16.12 19.14 -5.93
CA LEU A 146 15.91 17.69 -5.84
C LEU A 146 16.69 16.98 -6.97
N PRO A 147 17.48 15.95 -6.69
CA PRO A 147 18.20 15.19 -7.71
C PRO A 147 17.31 14.67 -8.84
N ALA A 148 17.79 14.73 -10.08
CA ALA A 148 17.05 14.27 -11.25
C ALA A 148 16.66 12.79 -11.18
N SER A 149 17.49 11.94 -10.55
CA SER A 149 17.17 10.53 -10.31
C SER A 149 15.95 10.35 -9.42
N LEU A 150 15.76 11.19 -8.39
CA LEU A 150 14.57 11.15 -7.53
C LEU A 150 13.32 11.67 -8.24
N LEU A 151 13.45 12.69 -9.11
CA LEU A 151 12.36 13.14 -9.97
C LEU A 151 11.92 12.02 -10.93
N GLN A 152 12.88 11.37 -11.59
CA GLN A 152 12.63 10.26 -12.49
C GLN A 152 12.00 9.07 -11.76
N TYR A 153 12.49 8.77 -10.55
CA TYR A 153 11.93 7.73 -9.69
C TYR A 153 10.46 8.02 -9.34
N ALA A 154 10.15 9.23 -8.86
CA ALA A 154 8.77 9.62 -8.53
C ALA A 154 7.84 9.57 -9.75
N ALA A 155 8.32 10.03 -10.91
CA ALA A 155 7.57 9.92 -12.15
C ALA A 155 7.33 8.46 -12.57
N ASN A 156 8.33 7.60 -12.40
CA ASN A 156 8.23 6.19 -12.74
C ASN A 156 7.21 5.45 -11.86
N ASP A 157 7.12 5.77 -10.57
CA ASP A 157 6.12 5.20 -9.66
C ASP A 157 4.69 5.50 -10.15
N ILE A 158 4.40 6.75 -10.54
CA ILE A 158 3.10 7.14 -11.11
C ILE A 158 2.83 6.43 -12.44
N TYR A 159 3.86 6.32 -13.28
CA TYR A 159 3.73 5.61 -14.55
C TYR A 159 3.44 4.12 -14.35
N MET A 160 4.12 3.45 -13.42
CA MET A 160 3.87 2.05 -13.03
C MET A 160 2.42 1.83 -12.54
N ILE A 161 1.92 2.72 -11.67
CA ILE A 161 0.52 2.68 -11.21
C ILE A 161 -0.44 2.81 -12.40
N SER A 162 -0.13 3.70 -13.36
CA SER A 162 -0.94 3.87 -14.56
C SER A 162 -0.98 2.61 -15.44
N GLN A 163 0.13 1.89 -15.55
CA GLN A 163 0.22 0.64 -16.32
C GLN A 163 -0.57 -0.49 -15.65
N LEU A 164 -0.49 -0.61 -14.32
CA LEU A 164 -1.33 -1.55 -13.56
C LEU A 164 -2.80 -1.23 -13.69
N PHE A 165 -3.18 0.05 -13.58
CA PHE A 165 -4.56 0.47 -13.77
C PHE A 165 -5.09 0.04 -15.14
N GLN A 166 -4.32 0.25 -16.21
CA GLN A 166 -4.70 -0.18 -17.56
C GLN A 166 -4.82 -1.71 -17.65
N ARG A 167 -3.87 -2.46 -17.08
CA ARG A 167 -3.91 -3.93 -17.05
C ARG A 167 -5.15 -4.43 -16.32
N PHE A 168 -5.43 -3.88 -15.13
CA PHE A 168 -6.57 -4.29 -14.30
C PHE A 168 -7.92 -3.97 -14.94
N ARG A 169 -8.01 -2.89 -15.74
CA ARG A 169 -9.19 -2.62 -16.55
C ARG A 169 -9.41 -3.65 -17.66
N ARG A 170 -8.32 -4.12 -18.29
CA ARG A 170 -8.39 -5.08 -19.41
C ARG A 170 -8.71 -6.49 -18.95
N ASN A 171 -8.10 -6.96 -17.87
CA ASN A 171 -8.25 -8.34 -17.38
C ASN A 171 -9.48 -8.55 -16.46
N GLY A 172 -10.22 -7.50 -16.11
CA GLY A 172 -11.41 -7.59 -15.26
C GLY A 172 -11.14 -7.52 -13.76
N THR A 173 -9.89 -7.31 -13.32
CA THR A 173 -9.56 -7.02 -11.91
C THR A 173 -10.32 -5.79 -11.40
N LEU A 174 -10.53 -4.78 -12.26
CA LEU A 174 -11.41 -3.65 -11.94
C LEU A 174 -12.83 -3.91 -12.45
N PRO A 175 -13.85 -3.80 -11.57
CA PRO A 175 -15.25 -4.00 -11.97
C PRO A 175 -15.69 -3.01 -13.05
N ARG A 176 -16.47 -3.50 -14.01
CA ARG A 176 -17.08 -2.66 -15.07
C ARG A 176 -18.39 -2.02 -14.60
N ALA A 177 -19.17 -2.74 -13.80
CA ALA A 177 -20.44 -2.24 -13.28
C ALA A 177 -20.18 -1.11 -12.28
N LYS A 178 -20.96 -0.03 -12.40
CA LYS A 178 -20.81 1.16 -11.55
C LYS A 178 -20.95 0.81 -10.06
N ALA A 179 -21.97 0.03 -9.69
CA ALA A 179 -22.21 -0.35 -8.30
C ALA A 179 -21.03 -1.11 -7.67
N ASP A 180 -20.42 -2.05 -8.40
CA ASP A 180 -19.27 -2.81 -7.93
C ASP A 180 -18.01 -1.94 -7.81
N ARG A 181 -17.81 -1.02 -8.76
CA ARG A 181 -16.72 -0.04 -8.69
C ARG A 181 -16.89 0.91 -7.51
N ASP A 182 -18.10 1.39 -7.26
CA ASP A 182 -18.41 2.27 -6.13
C ASP A 182 -18.20 1.51 -4.80
N CYS A 183 -18.53 0.21 -4.75
CA CYS A 183 -18.21 -0.67 -3.63
C CYS A 183 -16.69 -0.78 -3.40
N LEU A 184 -15.91 -1.00 -4.46
CA LEU A 184 -14.45 -1.10 -4.40
C LEU A 184 -13.79 0.21 -3.96
N ILE A 185 -14.29 1.35 -4.41
CA ILE A 185 -13.85 2.69 -3.95
C ILE A 185 -14.11 2.82 -2.45
N LYS A 186 -15.30 2.47 -1.98
CA LYS A 186 -15.64 2.53 -0.55
C LYS A 186 -14.75 1.60 0.30
N GLN A 187 -14.42 0.42 -0.21
CA GLN A 187 -13.49 -0.52 0.45
C GLN A 187 -12.07 0.04 0.49
N SER A 188 -11.62 0.69 -0.59
CA SER A 188 -10.32 1.37 -0.66
C SER A 188 -10.24 2.54 0.31
N GLU A 189 -11.29 3.35 0.43
CA GLU A 189 -11.35 4.42 1.44
C GLU A 189 -11.30 3.87 2.85
N ASN A 190 -12.06 2.80 3.15
CA ASN A 190 -11.99 2.13 4.45
C ASN A 190 -10.58 1.60 4.73
N TYR A 191 -9.88 1.08 3.72
CA TYR A 191 -8.51 0.58 3.86
C TYR A 191 -7.53 1.68 4.30
N ILE A 192 -7.52 2.82 3.60
CA ILE A 192 -6.57 3.89 3.89
C ILE A 192 -6.89 4.63 5.20
N LEU A 193 -8.19 4.72 5.58
CA LEU A 193 -8.61 5.37 6.82
C LEU A 193 -8.25 4.57 8.09
N ARG A 194 -8.15 3.24 7.98
CA ARG A 194 -7.81 2.36 9.12
C ARG A 194 -6.40 2.56 9.66
N CYS A 195 -5.52 3.19 8.90
CA CYS A 195 -4.18 3.55 9.37
C CYS A 195 -4.15 4.84 10.21
N GLY A 196 -5.28 5.52 10.37
CA GLY A 196 -5.40 6.74 11.17
C GLY A 196 -5.40 6.55 12.69
N LEU A 197 -4.93 5.41 13.23
CA LEU A 197 -4.60 5.32 14.65
C LEU A 197 -3.46 6.29 14.96
N PRO A 198 -3.47 6.95 16.13
CA PRO A 198 -2.52 8.01 16.43
C PRO A 198 -1.12 7.43 16.59
N GLY A 199 -0.27 7.63 15.58
CA GLY A 199 1.16 7.35 15.66
C GLY A 199 1.69 6.39 14.59
N ARG A 200 2.93 6.65 14.14
CA ARG A 200 3.69 5.67 13.35
C ARG A 200 3.90 4.43 14.22
N VAL A 201 3.36 3.29 13.83
CA VAL A 201 3.58 2.00 14.50
C VAL A 201 5.09 1.73 14.59
N ASP A 202 5.59 1.30 15.76
CA ASP A 202 7.00 0.98 16.01
C ASP A 202 7.61 0.15 14.86
N LYS A 203 8.85 0.47 14.49
CA LYS A 203 9.67 -0.25 13.50
C LYS A 203 9.82 -1.73 13.80
N ASN A 204 9.80 -2.10 15.07
CA ASN A 204 10.02 -3.48 15.52
C ASN A 204 8.73 -4.27 15.73
N ASN A 205 7.55 -3.71 15.45
CA ASN A 205 6.30 -4.45 15.60
C ASN A 205 6.14 -5.49 14.48
N SER A 206 6.23 -6.78 14.82
CA SER A 206 6.08 -7.93 13.92
C SER A 206 4.71 -8.02 13.24
N PHE A 207 3.72 -7.29 13.76
CA PHE A 207 2.38 -7.13 13.19
C PHE A 207 2.20 -5.78 12.50
N ARG A 208 3.30 -5.12 12.12
CA ARG A 208 3.23 -4.01 11.19
C ARG A 208 2.36 -4.45 10.02
N PRO A 209 1.21 -3.79 9.77
CA PRO A 209 0.22 -4.24 8.79
C PRO A 209 0.72 -4.16 7.34
N ARG A 210 2.03 -3.97 7.12
CA ARG A 210 2.63 -3.64 5.82
C ARG A 210 2.31 -4.66 4.74
N SER A 211 2.31 -5.95 5.07
CA SER A 211 2.19 -7.04 4.09
C SER A 211 0.90 -7.86 4.20
N VAL A 212 -0.05 -7.50 5.06
CA VAL A 212 -1.29 -8.27 5.21
C VAL A 212 -2.56 -7.43 5.24
N LEU A 213 -3.65 -8.01 4.73
CA LEU A 213 -4.97 -7.40 4.62
C LEU A 213 -6.07 -8.41 5.00
N MET A 214 -6.96 -8.00 5.90
CA MET A 214 -8.19 -8.73 6.22
C MET A 214 -9.33 -8.21 5.34
N VAL A 215 -9.83 -8.99 4.39
CA VAL A 215 -10.88 -8.52 3.45
C VAL A 215 -12.17 -8.14 4.17
N HIS A 216 -12.56 -8.88 5.21
CA HIS A 216 -13.75 -8.56 6.02
C HIS A 216 -13.67 -7.18 6.67
N ALA A 217 -12.46 -6.75 7.06
CA ALA A 217 -12.25 -5.41 7.60
C ALA A 217 -12.55 -4.31 6.57
N LEU A 218 -12.52 -4.58 5.27
CA LEU A 218 -12.83 -3.55 4.27
C LEU A 218 -14.33 -3.21 4.19
N ARG A 219 -15.21 -4.10 4.67
CA ARG A 219 -16.67 -3.96 4.52
C ARG A 219 -17.31 -3.09 5.59
N GLU A 220 -16.72 -3.01 6.77
CA GLU A 220 -17.27 -2.29 7.92
C GLU A 220 -16.53 -0.95 8.13
N ARG A 221 -17.28 0.16 8.20
CA ARG A 221 -16.72 1.51 8.48
C ARG A 221 -16.10 1.60 9.88
N HIS A 222 -16.60 0.80 10.83
CA HIS A 222 -16.28 0.91 12.26
C HIS A 222 -16.28 -0.45 12.97
N ALA A 223 -15.80 -1.53 12.32
CA ALA A 223 -15.47 -2.73 13.09
C ALA A 223 -14.49 -2.29 14.17
N PRO A 224 -14.81 -2.35 15.48
CA PRO A 224 -13.83 -2.01 16.48
C PRO A 224 -12.61 -2.89 16.25
N ILE A 225 -11.41 -2.34 16.49
CA ILE A 225 -10.17 -3.10 16.31
C ILE A 225 -10.21 -4.39 17.15
N SER A 226 -11.05 -4.46 18.19
CA SER A 226 -11.34 -5.69 18.94
C SER A 226 -12.01 -6.81 18.13
N THR A 227 -12.76 -6.52 17.05
CA THR A 227 -13.33 -7.52 16.14
C THR A 227 -12.30 -8.00 15.11
N VAL A 228 -11.28 -7.18 14.83
CA VAL A 228 -10.06 -7.61 14.15
C VAL A 228 -9.14 -8.24 15.22
N LYS A 229 -9.32 -9.53 15.50
CA LYS A 229 -8.49 -10.37 16.39
C LYS A 229 -6.96 -10.42 16.05
N LEU A 230 -6.41 -9.41 15.40
CA LEU A 230 -5.00 -9.24 15.08
C LEU A 230 -4.30 -8.14 15.91
N ALA A 231 -5.01 -7.42 16.77
CA ALA A 231 -4.39 -6.39 17.62
C ALA A 231 -3.72 -6.89 18.90
N ALA A 232 -3.68 -8.21 19.16
CA ALA A 232 -3.03 -8.76 20.35
C ALA A 232 -2.60 -10.23 20.19
N LEU A 233 -2.10 -10.63 19.01
CA LEU A 233 -1.28 -11.84 18.97
C LEU A 233 0.09 -11.49 19.53
N SER A 234 0.19 -11.32 20.85
CA SER A 234 1.48 -11.42 21.54
C SER A 234 1.95 -12.87 21.41
N PHE A 235 2.48 -13.25 20.24
CA PHE A 235 3.21 -14.51 20.13
C PHE A 235 4.46 -14.34 20.99
N PRO A 236 4.70 -15.22 21.98
CA PRO A 236 6.02 -15.30 22.58
C PRO A 236 6.95 -15.89 21.51
N LEU A 237 7.54 -15.04 20.68
CA LEU A 237 8.74 -15.39 19.92
C LEU A 237 9.96 -15.31 20.86
N ASN A 238 9.93 -16.12 21.93
CA ASN A 238 11.16 -16.56 22.58
C ASN A 238 11.72 -17.72 21.75
N VAL A 239 12.27 -17.39 20.59
CA VAL A 239 13.23 -18.26 19.93
C VAL A 239 14.45 -17.40 19.68
N SER A 240 15.31 -17.32 20.71
CA SER A 240 16.67 -16.84 20.57
C SER A 240 17.37 -17.72 19.53
N ILE A 241 17.55 -17.18 18.33
CA ILE A 241 18.47 -17.77 17.36
C ILE A 241 19.86 -17.35 17.82
N HIS A 242 20.46 -18.12 18.73
CA HIS A 242 21.90 -18.03 18.92
C HIS A 242 22.57 -18.54 17.64
N PRO A 243 23.50 -17.78 17.03
CA PRO A 243 24.37 -18.34 16.02
C PRO A 243 25.21 -19.42 16.70
N ALA A 244 25.17 -20.63 16.14
CA ALA A 244 26.08 -21.70 16.55
C ALA A 244 27.51 -21.19 16.40
N ALA A 245 28.27 -21.24 17.51
CA ALA A 245 29.69 -20.96 17.49
C ALA A 245 30.39 -21.93 16.52
N PRO A 246 31.38 -21.46 15.74
CA PRO A 246 32.18 -22.36 14.92
C PRO A 246 32.95 -23.31 15.86
N GLN A 247 32.76 -24.62 15.65
CA GLN A 247 33.64 -25.61 16.22
C GLN A 247 34.97 -25.52 15.47
N GLY A 248 36.01 -25.10 16.19
CA GLY A 248 37.40 -25.37 15.84
C GLY A 248 37.85 -26.68 16.45
#